data_AF-A0A2I3HKF8-F1
#
_entry.id   AF-A0A2I3HKF8-F1
#
_cell.length_a   1.000
_cell.length_b   1.000
_cell.length_c   1.000
_cell.angle_alpha   90.00
_cell.angle_beta   90.00
_cell.angle_gamma   90.00
#
_symmetry.space_group_name_H-M   'P 1'
#
loop_
_entity.id
_entity.type
_entity.pdbx_description
1 polymer ?
#
loop_
_entity_poly.entity_id
_entity_poly.type
_entity_poly.pdbx_seq_one_letter_code
_entity_poly.pdbx_strand_id
1 'polypeptide(L)' 'MALASGYKSKHLPLKEKLEDEFLWTLDICSEGTPQATGFFEAMVAGKLIHSKKKGDGCVDTENKFLKLVAAIKAALAQG' A
#
# COMPACT_ATOMS: atom_id res chain seq x y z
N MET A 1 13.45 14.26 -23.59
CA MET A 1 12.91 12.89 -23.57
C MET A 1 13.87 11.99 -22.80
N ALA A 2 13.32 10.97 -22.13
CA ALA A 2 13.98 9.95 -21.30
C ALA A 2 14.27 10.34 -19.84
N LEU A 3 13.28 10.11 -18.96
CA LEU A 3 13.49 9.90 -17.53
C LEU A 3 13.49 8.38 -17.26
N ALA A 4 14.67 7.91 -16.85
CA ALA A 4 14.96 6.74 -16.02
C ALA A 4 14.09 5.49 -16.21
N SER A 5 14.60 4.58 -17.03
CA SER A 5 14.79 3.15 -16.72
C SER A 5 13.86 2.52 -15.65
N GLY A 6 12.84 1.82 -16.13
CA GLY A 6 12.64 0.40 -15.80
C GLY A 6 12.64 -0.01 -14.33
N TYR A 7 11.94 0.68 -13.43
CA TYR A 7 11.43 0.02 -12.22
C TYR A 7 10.19 -0.79 -12.58
N LYS A 8 10.42 -1.90 -13.31
CA LYS A 8 9.44 -3.00 -13.38
C LYS A 8 9.44 -3.66 -12.01
N SER A 9 8.82 -2.96 -11.06
CA SER A 9 8.98 -3.20 -9.64
C SER A 9 8.43 -4.59 -9.32
N LYS A 10 9.21 -5.40 -8.62
CA LYS A 10 8.81 -6.70 -8.06
C LYS A 10 7.74 -6.55 -6.97
N HIS A 11 7.22 -5.34 -6.80
CA HIS A 11 6.10 -5.01 -5.97
C HIS A 11 4.85 -5.42 -6.77
N LEU A 12 4.21 -6.48 -6.30
CA LEU A 12 2.85 -6.83 -6.67
C LEU A 12 2.00 -5.55 -6.75
N PRO A 13 1.14 -5.37 -7.77
CA PRO A 13 0.29 -4.19 -7.87
C PRO A 13 -0.71 -4.16 -6.71
N LEU A 14 -0.25 -3.64 -5.57
CA LEU A 14 -0.97 -3.55 -4.30
C LEU A 14 -2.25 -2.75 -4.46
N LYS A 15 -2.17 -1.64 -5.20
CA LYS A 15 -3.30 -0.78 -5.51
C LYS A 15 -4.41 -1.56 -6.22
N GLU A 16 -4.09 -2.25 -7.32
CA GLU A 16 -5.08 -3.01 -8.09
C GLU A 16 -5.72 -4.13 -7.26
N LYS A 17 -4.91 -4.88 -6.48
CA LYS A 17 -5.43 -5.93 -5.59
C LYS A 17 -6.32 -5.39 -4.48
N LEU A 18 -5.99 -4.23 -3.93
CA LEU A 18 -6.82 -3.56 -2.92
C LEU A 18 -8.11 -3.02 -3.55
N GLU A 19 -8.05 -2.45 -4.75
CA GLU A 19 -9.24 -2.01 -5.48
C GLU A 19 -10.18 -3.17 -5.81
N ASP A 20 -9.64 -4.33 -6.19
CA ASP A 20 -10.39 -5.58 -6.41
C ASP A 20 -11.03 -6.09 -5.11
N GLU A 21 -10.26 -6.19 -4.03
CA GLU A 21 -10.75 -6.73 -2.76
C GLU A 21 -11.76 -5.81 -2.04
N PHE A 22 -11.64 -4.50 -2.26
CA PHE A 22 -12.55 -3.51 -1.69
C PHE A 22 -13.55 -2.96 -2.72
N LEU A 23 -13.69 -3.57 -3.90
CA LEU A 23 -14.67 -3.18 -4.93
C LEU A 23 -14.71 -1.66 -5.21
N TRP A 24 -13.54 -1.01 -5.28
CA TRP A 24 -13.42 0.44 -5.49
C TRP A 24 -14.01 1.34 -4.38
N THR A 25 -14.35 0.78 -3.21
CA THR A 25 -14.87 1.56 -2.08
C THR A 25 -13.78 2.33 -1.31
N LEU A 26 -12.51 2.03 -1.57
CA LEU A 26 -11.36 2.76 -1.03
C LEU A 26 -10.78 3.72 -2.07
N ASP A 27 -10.58 4.97 -1.66
CA ASP A 27 -9.73 5.91 -2.41
C ASP A 27 -8.25 5.61 -2.09
N ILE A 28 -7.54 5.05 -3.06
CA ILE A 28 -6.12 4.68 -2.91
C ILE A 28 -5.25 5.73 -3.59
N CYS A 29 -4.73 6.65 -2.79
CA CYS A 29 -3.72 7.61 -3.23
C CYS A 29 -2.31 7.03 -3.04
N SER A 30 -1.55 6.92 -4.14
CA SER A 30 -0.13 6.56 -4.09
C SER A 30 0.72 7.77 -4.44
N GLU A 31 1.33 8.40 -3.43
CA GLU A 31 2.29 9.49 -3.64
C GLU A 31 3.71 8.93 -3.75
N GLY A 32 4.29 9.01 -4.95
CA GLY A 32 5.70 8.71 -5.14
C GLY A 32 6.54 9.93 -4.79
N THR A 33 7.32 9.88 -3.71
CA THR A 33 8.30 10.92 -3.41
C THR A 33 9.51 10.79 -4.35
N PRO A 34 9.78 11.77 -5.25
CA PRO A 34 10.85 11.66 -6.24
C PRO A 34 12.26 11.59 -5.64
N GLN A 35 12.43 11.98 -4.36
CA GLN A 35 13.72 12.01 -3.66
C GLN A 35 13.90 10.85 -2.67
N ALA A 36 12.85 10.05 -2.45
CA ALA A 36 12.83 9.01 -1.43
C ALA A 36 12.30 7.70 -2.00
N THR A 37 13.22 6.82 -2.36
CA THR A 37 12.92 5.46 -2.80
C THR A 37 12.69 4.56 -1.59
N GLY A 38 11.50 3.95 -1.51
CA GLY A 38 11.29 2.76 -0.68
C GLY A 38 10.37 2.90 0.53
N PHE A 39 9.62 3.99 0.67
CA PHE A 39 8.60 4.13 1.71
C PHE A 39 7.22 3.68 1.21
N PHE A 40 6.50 2.99 2.09
CA PHE A 40 5.12 2.55 1.86
C PHE A 40 4.37 2.71 3.17
N GLU A 41 3.38 3.59 3.19
CA GLU A 41 2.54 3.86 4.35
C GLU A 41 1.08 3.75 3.90
N ALA A 42 0.31 2.92 4.58
CA ALA A 42 -1.12 2.78 4.32
C ALA A 42 -1.88 3.38 5.49
N MET A 43 -2.86 4.23 5.17
CA MET A 43 -3.72 4.87 6.14
C MET A 43 -5.18 4.63 5.78
N VAL A 44 -6.02 4.43 6.78
CA VAL A 44 -7.48 4.30 6.64
C VAL A 44 -8.12 5.27 7.62
N ALA A 45 -8.98 6.16 7.12
CA ALA A 45 -9.65 7.19 7.93
C ALA A 45 -8.68 7.99 8.86
N GLY A 46 -7.47 8.30 8.38
CA GLY A 46 -6.44 9.01 9.15
C GLY A 46 -5.64 8.15 10.14
N LYS A 47 -5.92 6.85 10.25
CA LYS A 47 -5.17 5.90 11.07
C LYS A 47 -4.12 5.17 10.25
N LEU A 48 -2.86 5.24 10.67
CA LEU A 48 -1.76 4.48 10.07
C LEU A 48 -1.92 2.99 10.40
N ILE A 49 -2.13 2.17 9.37
CA ILE A 49 -2.35 0.73 9.51
C ILE A 49 -1.13 -0.10 9.07
N HIS A 50 -0.24 0.47 8.25
CA HIS A 50 1.01 -0.17 7.83
C HIS A 50 2.04 0.90 7.55
N SER A 51 3.29 0.70 7.96
CA SER A 51 4.38 1.61 7.63
C SER A 51 5.69 0.88 7.48
N LYS A 52 6.20 0.86 6.25
CA LYS A 52 7.53 0.33 5.95
C LYS A 52 8.64 1.08 6.71
N LYS A 53 8.43 2.36 7.04
CA LYS A 53 9.35 3.14 7.89
C LYS A 53 9.40 2.64 9.33
N LYS A 54 8.27 2.19 9.88
CA LYS A 54 8.20 1.66 11.25
C LYS A 54 8.67 0.22 11.39
N GLY A 55 9.20 -0.40 10.34
CA GLY A 55 9.75 -1.76 10.37
C GLY A 55 8.77 -2.84 9.91
N ASP A 56 7.57 -2.47 9.46
CA ASP A 56 6.58 -3.41 8.91
C ASP A 56 7.00 -4.04 7.57
N GLY A 57 8.05 -3.47 6.96
CA GLY A 57 8.62 -3.98 5.72
C GLY A 57 7.74 -3.76 4.50
N CYS A 58 8.18 -4.32 3.38
CA CYS A 58 7.42 -4.27 2.14
C CYS A 58 6.32 -5.35 2.14
N VAL A 59 5.16 -5.03 1.56
CA VAL A 59 4.05 -5.97 1.37
C VAL A 59 4.30 -6.79 0.10
N ASP A 60 5.34 -7.62 0.17
CA ASP A 60 5.84 -8.42 -0.96
C ASP A 60 5.30 -9.87 -1.00
N THR A 61 4.71 -10.35 0.10
CA THR A 61 4.10 -11.68 0.20
C THR A 61 2.60 -11.60 0.41
N GLU A 62 1.88 -12.63 -0.04
CA GLU A 62 0.44 -12.75 0.15
C GLU A 62 0.04 -12.69 1.64
N ASN A 63 0.82 -13.31 2.52
CA ASN A 63 0.53 -13.26 3.96
C ASN A 63 0.60 -11.82 4.52
N LYS A 64 1.55 -11.00 4.05
CA LYS A 64 1.61 -9.58 4.43
C LYS A 64 0.46 -8.79 3.81
N PHE A 65 0.06 -9.13 2.58
CA PHE A 65 -1.09 -8.52 1.91
C PHE A 65 -2.38 -8.79 2.69
N LEU A 66 -2.64 -10.04 3.05
CA LEU A 66 -3.81 -10.42 3.85
C LEU A 66 -3.83 -9.74 5.22
N LYS A 67 -2.67 -9.56 5.85
CA LYS A 67 -2.55 -8.77 7.10
C LYS A 67 -2.94 -7.31 6.88
N LEU A 68 -2.47 -6.69 5.80
CA LEU A 68 -2.84 -5.33 5.44
C LEU A 68 -4.35 -5.20 5.23
N VAL A 69 -4.94 -6.12 4.45
CA VAL A 69 -6.38 -6.16 4.18
C VAL A 69 -7.19 -6.33 5.46
N ALA A 70 -6.78 -7.24 6.35
CA ALA A 70 -7.42 -7.43 7.64
C ALA A 70 -7.34 -6.16 8.49
N ALA A 71 -6.20 -5.47 8.49
CA ALA A 71 -6.03 -4.20 9.19
C ALA A 71 -6.92 -3.09 8.60
N ILE A 72 -7.08 -3.04 7.27
CA ILE A 72 -8.02 -2.11 6.60
C ILE A 72 -9.46 -2.43 7.02
N LYS A 73 -9.90 -3.69 6.91
CA LYS A 73 -11.25 -4.13 7.31
C LYS A 73 -11.52 -3.81 8.77
N ALA A 74 -10.55 -4.06 9.66
CA ALA A 74 -10.66 -3.73 11.07
C ALA A 74 -10.73 -2.22 11.32
N ALA A 75 -9.95 -1.41 10.58
CA ALA A 75 -9.99 0.05 10.70
C ALA A 75 -11.31 0.62 10.19
N LEU A 76 -11.88 0.07 9.11
CA LEU A 76 -13.20 0.44 8.59
C LEU A 76 -14.34 0.06 9.55
N ALA A 77 -14.23 -1.09 10.24
CA ALA A 77 -15.24 -1.53 11.22
C ALA A 77 -15.19 -0.76 12.55
N GLN A 78 -14.11 -0.01 12.81
CA GLN A 78 -13.94 0.83 14.00
C GLN A 78 -14.47 2.26 13.82
N GLY A 79 -15.00 2.61 12.63
CA GLY A 79 -15.53 3.92 12.28
C GLY A 79 -17.05 3.97 12.26
#